data_AF-A0A2H1KXT9-F1
#
_entry.id   AF-A0A2H1KXT9-F1
#
_cell.length_a   1.000
_cell.length_b   1.000
_cell.length_c   1.000
_cell.angle_alpha   90.00
_cell.angle_beta   90.00
_cell.angle_gamma   90.00
#
_symmetry.space_group_name_H-M   'P 1'
#
loop_
_entity.id
_entity.type
_entity.pdbx_description
1 polymer ?
#
loop_
_entity_poly.entity_id
_entity_poly.type
_entity_poly.pdbx_seq_one_letter_code
_entity_poly.pdbx_strand_id
1 'polypeptide(L)'
;METPAPNQWNIDRIDEIVFPALQRLLKEGELDGVSIESDGPNLRMLWGRFCVRGERIRVLVSDSYITESLEEAKQRFYEQLQSEIAETTFAWGELRE
;
A
#
# COMPACT_ATOMS: atom_id res chain seq x y z
N MET A 1 25.08 -9.03 -14.18
CA MET A 1 24.19 -8.87 -13.02
C MET A 1 24.00 -7.39 -12.85
N GLU A 2 22.89 -6.85 -13.34
CA GLU A 2 22.57 -5.43 -13.23
C GLU A 2 22.08 -5.19 -11.80
N THR A 3 22.81 -4.37 -11.04
CA THR A 3 22.38 -3.95 -9.70
C THR A 3 21.13 -3.08 -9.89
N PRO A 4 19.97 -3.44 -9.30
CA PRO A 4 18.78 -2.62 -9.47
C PRO A 4 19.06 -1.22 -8.91
N ALA A 5 18.55 -0.18 -9.59
CA ALA A 5 18.68 1.19 -9.11
C ALA A 5 18.17 1.27 -7.66
N PRO A 6 18.77 2.10 -6.78
CA PRO A 6 18.35 2.20 -5.37
C PRO A 6 16.85 2.52 -5.21
N ASN A 7 16.25 3.17 -6.21
CA ASN A 7 14.82 3.46 -6.24
C ASN A 7 13.95 2.22 -6.57
N GLN A 8 14.48 1.24 -7.31
CA GLN A 8 13.80 0.00 -7.65
C GLN A 8 13.65 -0.91 -6.42
N TRP A 9 14.70 -1.01 -5.59
CA TRP A 9 14.65 -1.77 -4.33
C TRP A 9 13.57 -1.27 -3.37
N ASN A 10 13.39 0.06 -3.33
CA ASN A 10 12.36 0.67 -2.50
C ASN A 10 10.96 0.36 -3.05
N ILE A 11 10.77 0.34 -4.37
CA ILE A 11 9.48 0.01 -4.97
C ILE A 11 9.12 -1.46 -4.73
N ASP A 12 10.05 -2.41 -4.98
CA ASP A 12 9.82 -3.84 -4.74
C ASP A 12 9.44 -4.13 -3.27
N ARG A 13 10.15 -3.52 -2.31
CA ARG A 13 9.83 -3.67 -0.89
C ARG A 13 8.45 -3.12 -0.54
N ILE A 14 8.08 -1.99 -1.14
CA ILE A 14 6.79 -1.34 -0.88
C ILE A 14 5.65 -2.17 -1.49
N ASP A 15 5.85 -2.73 -2.69
CA ASP A 15 4.94 -3.71 -3.28
C ASP A 15 4.74 -4.91 -2.33
N GLU A 16 5.81 -5.45 -1.76
CA GLU A 16 5.75 -6.55 -0.78
C GLU A 16 5.02 -6.18 0.51
N ILE A 17 4.85 -4.89 0.84
CA ILE A 17 4.10 -4.43 2.01
C ILE A 17 2.64 -4.19 1.65
N VAL A 18 2.42 -3.53 0.51
CA VAL A 18 1.12 -3.02 0.07
C VAL A 18 0.23 -4.13 -0.47
N PHE A 19 0.75 -5.00 -1.35
CA PHE A 19 -0.04 -6.07 -1.96
C PHE A 19 -0.63 -7.04 -0.93
N PRO A 20 0.14 -7.54 0.07
CA PRO A 20 -0.43 -8.45 1.07
C PRO A 20 -1.53 -7.80 1.90
N ALA A 21 -1.40 -6.51 2.23
CA ALA A 21 -2.45 -5.79 2.96
C ALA A 21 -3.73 -5.68 2.12
N LEU A 22 -3.61 -5.34 0.83
CA LEU A 22 -4.73 -5.30 -0.11
C LEU A 22 -5.37 -6.67 -0.28
N GLN A 23 -4.59 -7.74 -0.49
CA GLN A 23 -5.12 -9.10 -0.62
C GLN A 23 -5.83 -9.60 0.65
N ARG A 24 -5.44 -9.09 1.82
CA ARG A 24 -6.06 -9.43 3.10
C ARG A 24 -7.38 -8.70 3.31
N LEU A 25 -7.49 -7.46 2.84
CA LEU A 25 -8.68 -6.61 3.00
C LEU A 25 -9.71 -6.77 1.87
N LEU A 26 -9.24 -7.05 0.65
CA LEU A 26 -10.05 -7.11 -0.57
C LEU A 26 -10.27 -8.56 -1.01
N LYS A 27 -11.46 -8.87 -1.53
CA LYS A 27 -11.72 -10.14 -2.22
C LYS A 27 -11.08 -10.11 -3.61
N GLU A 28 -10.84 -11.31 -4.14
CA GLU A 28 -10.35 -11.48 -5.51
C GLU A 28 -11.31 -10.79 -6.50
N GLY A 29 -10.75 -9.91 -7.34
CA GLY A 29 -11.52 -9.12 -8.30
C GLY A 29 -12.09 -7.78 -7.79
N GLU A 30 -11.89 -7.40 -6.52
CA GLU A 30 -12.30 -6.07 -6.03
C GLU A 30 -11.27 -4.97 -6.32
N LEU A 31 -9.99 -5.34 -6.45
CA LEU A 31 -8.92 -4.41 -6.83
C LEU A 31 -8.92 -4.20 -8.35
N ASP A 32 -9.33 -3.00 -8.79
CA ASP A 32 -9.28 -2.59 -10.20
C ASP A 32 -7.87 -2.14 -10.60
N GLY A 33 -7.09 -1.60 -9.66
CA GLY A 33 -5.74 -1.14 -9.94
C GLY A 33 -5.01 -0.61 -8.72
N VAL A 34 -3.69 -0.69 -8.78
CA VAL A 34 -2.77 -0.13 -7.78
C VAL A 34 -1.71 0.70 -8.49
N SER A 35 -1.36 1.84 -7.91
CA SER A 35 -0.27 2.68 -8.38
C SER A 35 0.41 3.31 -7.18
N ILE A 36 1.74 3.16 -7.10
CA ILE A 36 2.54 3.84 -6.08
C ILE A 36 3.13 5.08 -6.72
N GLU A 37 2.79 6.25 -6.19
CA GLU A 37 3.30 7.54 -6.63
C GLU A 37 4.20 8.14 -5.55
N SER A 38 5.37 8.65 -5.95
CA SER A 38 6.22 9.43 -5.07
C SER A 38 5.83 10.90 -5.12
N ASP A 39 5.70 11.50 -3.94
CA ASP A 39 5.51 12.93 -3.79
C ASP A 39 6.86 13.57 -3.45
N GLY A 40 7.40 14.31 -4.42
CA GLY A 40 8.63 15.09 -4.29
C GLY A 40 9.93 14.41 -4.78
N PRO A 41 11.01 15.20 -4.93
CA PRO A 41 12.25 14.79 -5.58
C PRO A 41 13.09 13.76 -4.81
N ASN A 42 12.73 13.45 -3.55
CA ASN A 42 13.54 12.61 -2.66
C ASN A 42 12.84 11.35 -2.17
N LEU A 43 11.73 10.93 -2.81
CA LEU A 43 10.94 9.75 -2.38
C LEU A 43 10.52 9.81 -0.89
N ARG A 44 10.51 11.01 -0.27
CA ARG A 44 10.25 11.18 1.16
C ARG A 44 8.82 10.84 1.54
N MET A 45 7.91 10.91 0.58
CA MET A 45 6.52 10.54 0.77
C MET A 45 6.10 9.67 -0.41
N LEU A 46 5.76 8.42 -0.12
CA LEU A 46 5.17 7.52 -1.10
C LEU A 46 3.66 7.49 -0.84
N TRP A 47 2.88 7.43 -1.90
CA TRP A 47 1.43 7.35 -1.82
C TRP A 47 0.97 6.14 -2.61
N GLY A 48 0.30 5.23 -1.93
CA GLY A 48 -0.41 4.14 -2.59
C GLY A 48 -1.77 4.65 -3.04
N ARG A 49 -1.98 4.77 -4.35
CA ARG A 49 -3.29 4.96 -4.95
C ARG A 49 -3.89 3.61 -5.30
N PHE A 50 -5.06 3.35 -4.73
CA PHE A 50 -5.80 2.11 -4.93
C PHE A 50 -7.14 2.43 -5.56
N CYS A 51 -7.48 1.70 -6.62
CA CYS A 51 -8.79 1.71 -7.23
C CYS A 51 -9.50 0.41 -6.85
N VAL A 52 -10.57 0.51 -6.08
CA VAL A 52 -11.34 -0.64 -5.58
C VAL A 52 -12.80 -0.42 -5.95
N ARG A 53 -13.34 -1.30 -6.81
CA ARG A 53 -14.70 -1.24 -7.34
C ARG A 53 -15.12 0.15 -7.86
N GLY A 54 -14.18 0.84 -8.51
CA GLY A 54 -14.37 2.20 -9.03
C GLY A 54 -14.17 3.35 -8.03
N GLU A 55 -13.94 3.06 -6.75
CA GLU A 55 -13.53 4.06 -5.77
C GLU A 55 -12.02 4.20 -5.71
N ARG A 56 -11.55 5.44 -5.52
CA ARG A 56 -10.12 5.74 -5.42
C ARG A 56 -9.78 6.16 -4.00
N ILE A 57 -8.94 5.37 -3.33
CA ILE A 57 -8.32 5.75 -2.06
C ILE A 57 -6.85 6.06 -2.30
N ARG A 58 -6.34 6.99 -1.50
CA ARG A 58 -4.93 7.34 -1.44
C ARG A 58 -4.46 7.15 -0.01
N VAL A 59 -3.57 6.17 0.23
CA VAL A 59 -2.97 5.94 1.54
C VAL A 59 -1.51 6.39 1.52
N LEU A 60 -1.10 7.07 2.59
CA LEU A 60 0.29 7.44 2.77
C LEU A 60 1.12 6.19 3.09
N VAL A 61 2.16 5.96 2.30
CA VAL A 61 3.16 4.92 2.53
C VAL A 61 4.37 5.60 3.16
N SER A 62 4.61 5.31 4.43
CA SER A 62 5.68 5.95 5.21
C SER A 62 7.05 5.49 4.72
N ASP A 63 8.02 6.41 4.63
CA ASP A 63 9.40 6.05 4.26
C ASP A 63 10.08 5.17 5.32
N SER A 64 9.62 5.26 6.58
CA SER A 64 10.02 4.39 7.70
C SER A 64 9.96 2.91 7.35
N TYR A 65 9.01 2.49 6.50
CA TYR A 65 8.83 1.10 6.04
C TYR A 65 10.06 0.51 5.32
N ILE A 66 10.90 1.38 4.77
CA ILE A 66 12.15 0.98 4.12
C ILE A 66 13.21 0.65 5.19
N THR A 67 13.19 1.35 6.31
CA THR A 67 14.18 1.23 7.40
C THR A 67 13.79 0.25 8.50
N GLU A 68 12.48 0.06 8.74
CA GLU A 68 11.95 -0.87 9.75
C GLU A 68 11.85 -2.30 9.21
N SER A 69 11.56 -3.25 10.09
CA SER A 69 11.38 -4.66 9.72
C SER A 69 10.20 -4.83 8.77
N LEU A 70 10.35 -5.68 7.74
CA LEU A 70 9.31 -5.90 6.73
C LEU A 70 7.97 -6.35 7.34
N GLU A 71 8.01 -7.17 8.39
CA GLU A 71 6.81 -7.64 9.10
C GLU A 71 6.09 -6.51 9.85
N GLU A 72 6.85 -5.61 10.49
CA GLU A 72 6.27 -4.46 11.18
C GLU A 72 5.66 -3.48 10.18
N ALA A 73 6.36 -3.22 9.06
CA ALA A 73 5.85 -2.38 7.99
C ALA A 73 4.55 -2.91 7.39
N LYS A 74 4.46 -4.23 7.16
CA LYS A 74 3.24 -4.93 6.72
C LYS A 74 2.08 -4.71 7.70
N GLN A 75 2.32 -4.93 8.98
CA GLN A 75 1.29 -4.78 10.01
C GLN A 75 0.83 -3.32 10.12
N ARG A 76 1.77 -2.37 10.18
CA ARG A 76 1.49 -0.93 10.27
C ARG A 76 0.70 -0.43 9.08
N PHE A 77 1.12 -0.80 7.87
CA PHE A 77 0.43 -0.39 6.65
C PHE A 77 -0.98 -0.98 6.59
N TYR A 78 -1.15 -2.25 6.99
CA TYR A 78 -2.46 -2.88 7.07
C TYR A 78 -3.40 -2.14 8.04
N GLU A 79 -2.95 -1.81 9.24
CA GLU A 79 -3.76 -1.07 10.22
C GLU A 79 -4.15 0.32 9.70
N GLN A 80 -3.22 1.01 9.04
CA GLN A 80 -3.49 2.31 8.44
C GLN A 80 -4.49 2.20 7.29
N LEU A 81 -4.29 1.26 6.37
CA LEU A 81 -5.21 1.02 5.25
C LEU A 81 -6.60 0.63 5.75
N GLN A 82 -6.69 -0.21 6.79
CA GLN A 82 -7.96 -0.57 7.43
C GLN A 82 -8.65 0.65 8.05
N SER A 83 -7.91 1.56 8.70
CA SER A 83 -8.47 2.81 9.24
C SER A 83 -9.00 3.71 8.13
N GLU A 84 -8.22 3.94 7.07
CA GLU A 84 -8.62 4.78 5.95
C GLU A 84 -9.88 4.24 5.28
N ILE A 85 -9.95 2.92 5.06
CA ILE A 85 -11.14 2.24 4.52
C ILE A 85 -12.34 2.40 5.47
N ALA A 86 -12.16 2.23 6.77
CA ALA A 86 -13.24 2.38 7.75
C ALA A 86 -13.79 3.82 7.80
N GLU A 87 -12.96 4.82 7.48
CA GLU A 87 -13.39 6.21 7.34
C GLU A 87 -14.09 6.49 6.00
N THR A 88 -13.88 5.63 4.98
CA THR A 88 -14.64 5.71 3.74
C THR A 88 -16.05 5.16 3.90
N THR A 89 -16.98 5.65 3.08
CA THR A 89 -18.39 5.23 3.13
C THR A 89 -18.61 3.79 2.65
N PHE A 90 -17.54 3.09 2.28
CA PHE A 90 -17.58 1.79 1.63
C PHE A 90 -16.81 0.77 2.49
N ALA A 91 -17.51 -0.26 2.95
CA ALA A 91 -16.89 -1.38 3.64
C ALA A 91 -16.16 -2.25 2.61
N TRP A 92 -14.91 -1.90 2.28
CA TRP A 92 -14.12 -2.67 1.33
C TRP A 92 -13.98 -4.11 1.85
N GLY A 93 -14.57 -5.04 1.10
CA GLY A 93 -14.58 -6.46 1.44
C GLY A 93 -15.28 -6.86 2.74
N GLU A 94 -16.10 -6.04 3.41
CA GLU A 94 -16.70 -6.36 4.74
C GLU A 94 -15.77 -7.21 5.64
N LEU A 95 -14.52 -6.72 5.84
CA LEU A 95 -13.50 -7.18 6.80
C LEU A 95 -13.64 -8.65 7.24
N ARG A 96 -13.15 -9.61 6.44
CA ARG A 96 -13.29 -11.06 6.68
C ARG A 96 -13.03 -11.43 8.16
N GLU A 97 -13.99 -12.18 8.75
CA GLU A 97 -14.05 -12.68 10.15
C GLU A 97 -12.71 -13.08 10.79
#